data_AF-X1C8I5-F1
#
_entry.id   AF-X1C8I5-F1
#
_cell.length_a   1.000
_cell.length_b   1.000
_cell.length_c   1.000
_cell.angle_alpha   90.00
_cell.angle_beta   90.00
_cell.angle_gamma   90.00
#
_symmetry.space_group_name_H-M   'P 1'
#
loop_
_entity.id
_entity.type
_entity.pdbx_description
1 polymer ?
#
loop_
_entity_poly.entity_id
_entity_poly.type
_entity_poly.pdbx_seq_one_letter_code
_entity_poly.pdbx_strand_id
1 'polypeptide(L)'
;MEKVKVLPLNNNWSLVNKKKSIEIPTEVPGSVFEALLDNNIIEDPFYGLREHEVSWVYESEWDYEMEFDLEPSFLEHKNILLRFYGLDTISEIILNDDILGFTDNMFTKYDFSVKSKLRCNRNSLIVKFKSPVLRAREEKEKRGSNLNTGYAAIPGVPYLRKAQYSFGWDWGPKLPDIGIWKPVELIGYDDLKIDSVYINQKLHYNKNPEKLPDLR
;
A
#
# COMPACT_ATOMS: atom_id res chain seq x y z
N MET A 1 11.20 19.18 -24.17
CA MET A 1 11.16 18.69 -22.79
C MET A 1 9.98 17.74 -22.69
N GLU A 2 10.21 16.49 -22.29
CA GLU A 2 9.12 15.63 -21.84
C GLU A 2 8.42 16.35 -20.68
N LYS A 3 7.12 16.62 -20.83
CA LYS A 3 6.37 17.49 -19.90
C LYS A 3 6.11 16.85 -18.53
N VAL A 4 6.27 15.53 -18.44
CA VAL A 4 6.12 14.73 -17.23
C VAL A 4 7.24 13.69 -17.23
N LYS A 5 8.02 13.65 -16.14
CA LYS A 5 9.06 12.66 -15.92
C LYS A 5 8.68 11.79 -14.73
N VAL A 6 8.76 10.48 -14.91
CA VAL A 6 8.48 9.48 -13.86
C VAL A 6 9.78 8.82 -13.47
N LEU A 7 10.04 8.75 -12.17
CA LEU A 7 11.15 8.04 -11.57
C LEU A 7 10.61 6.97 -10.62
N PRO A 8 10.72 5.67 -10.96
CA PRO A 8 10.33 4.59 -10.07
C PRO A 8 11.24 4.52 -8.83
N LEU A 9 10.64 4.30 -7.67
CA LEU A 9 11.33 4.10 -6.38
C LEU A 9 11.04 2.69 -5.84
N ASN A 10 11.26 1.68 -6.69
CA ASN A 10 10.86 0.28 -6.41
C ASN A 10 12.01 -0.58 -5.87
N ASN A 11 13.26 -0.10 -5.96
CA ASN A 11 14.45 -0.87 -5.61
C ASN A 11 15.12 -0.32 -4.34
N ASN A 12 16.01 -1.12 -3.74
CA ASN A 12 16.85 -0.76 -2.58
C ASN A 12 16.05 -0.41 -1.32
N TRP A 13 14.95 -1.13 -1.09
CA TRP A 13 14.21 -1.06 0.17
C TRP A 13 14.77 -2.04 1.18
N SER A 14 14.80 -1.61 2.43
CA SER A 14 15.03 -2.44 3.61
C SER A 14 13.74 -2.53 4.42
N LEU A 15 13.45 -3.73 4.92
CA LEU A 15 12.37 -4.00 5.85
C LEU A 15 12.95 -4.13 7.26
N VAL A 16 12.42 -3.34 8.19
CA VAL A 16 12.93 -3.23 9.56
C VAL A 16 11.83 -3.53 10.59
N ASN A 17 12.15 -4.38 11.57
CA ASN A 17 11.38 -4.56 12.79
C ASN A 17 12.30 -4.43 14.00
N LYS A 18 12.28 -3.26 14.62
CA LYS A 18 13.16 -2.88 15.73
C LYS A 18 12.96 -3.75 16.98
N LYS A 19 11.73 -4.19 17.26
CA LYS A 19 11.41 -5.02 18.44
C LYS A 19 11.96 -6.44 18.33
N LYS A 20 12.14 -6.94 17.10
CA LYS A 20 12.65 -8.28 16.81
C LYS A 20 14.08 -8.28 16.26
N SER A 21 14.72 -7.12 16.18
CA SER A 21 16.07 -6.95 15.59
C SER A 21 16.17 -7.53 14.18
N ILE A 22 15.14 -7.31 13.36
CA ILE A 22 15.13 -7.72 11.95
C ILE A 22 15.42 -6.49 11.10
N GLU A 23 16.38 -6.62 10.20
CA GLU A 23 16.69 -5.66 9.14
C GLU A 23 17.16 -6.46 7.94
N ILE A 24 16.34 -6.48 6.88
CA ILE A 24 16.55 -7.33 5.71
C ILE A 24 16.22 -6.55 4.42
N PRO A 25 16.87 -6.86 3.29
CA PRO A 25 16.45 -6.31 2.00
C PRO A 25 15.05 -6.82 1.62
N THR A 26 14.28 -6.01 0.91
CA THR A 26 12.92 -6.34 0.46
C THR A 26 12.63 -5.76 -0.93
N GLU A 27 11.74 -6.41 -1.68
CA GLU A 27 11.27 -5.92 -2.96
C GLU A 27 10.02 -5.05 -2.80
N VAL A 28 9.90 -4.02 -3.64
CA VAL A 28 8.70 -3.21 -3.77
C VAL A 28 8.32 -3.17 -5.26
N PRO A 29 7.09 -3.54 -5.67
CA PRO A 29 5.97 -3.97 -4.83
C PRO A 29 6.21 -5.30 -4.14
N GLY A 30 5.69 -5.44 -2.92
CA GLY A 30 5.80 -6.67 -2.15
C GLY A 30 5.15 -6.56 -0.78
N SER A 31 5.33 -7.60 0.02
CA SER A 31 4.76 -7.74 1.36
C SER A 31 5.81 -8.11 2.40
N VAL A 32 5.44 -7.95 3.67
CA VAL A 32 6.26 -8.39 4.81
C VAL A 32 6.40 -9.91 4.81
N PHE A 33 5.33 -10.66 4.51
CA PHE A 33 5.41 -12.13 4.46
C PHE A 33 6.38 -12.61 3.39
N GLU A 34 6.31 -12.07 2.17
CA GLU A 34 7.25 -12.39 1.08
C GLU A 34 8.69 -12.07 1.48
N ALA A 35 8.94 -10.86 2.01
CA ALA A 35 10.28 -10.45 2.42
C ALA A 35 10.89 -11.38 3.48
N LEU A 36 10.08 -11.82 4.45
CA LEU A 36 10.53 -12.74 5.50
C LEU A 36 10.78 -14.15 4.95
N LEU A 37 9.99 -14.62 3.98
CA LEU A 37 10.20 -15.89 3.31
C LEU A 37 11.48 -15.87 2.47
N ASP A 38 11.67 -14.84 1.65
CA ASP A 38 12.84 -14.71 0.76
C ASP A 38 14.16 -14.64 1.54
N ASN A 39 14.11 -14.08 2.75
CA ASN A 39 15.26 -14.00 3.67
C ASN A 39 15.33 -15.16 4.68
N ASN A 40 14.48 -16.19 4.55
CA ASN A 40 14.44 -17.38 5.42
C ASN A 40 14.25 -17.07 6.91
N ILE A 41 13.52 -15.99 7.24
CA ILE A 41 13.20 -15.59 8.61
C ILE A 41 11.97 -16.35 9.14
N ILE A 42 11.05 -16.72 8.25
CA ILE A 42 9.90 -17.56 8.56
C ILE A 42 9.87 -18.76 7.62
N GLU A 43 9.26 -19.86 8.07
CA GLU A 43 8.94 -20.99 7.20
C GLU A 43 7.64 -20.71 6.42
N ASP A 44 7.41 -21.44 5.32
CA ASP A 44 6.21 -21.33 4.50
C ASP A 44 4.92 -21.51 5.35
N PRO A 45 4.10 -20.46 5.52
CA PRO A 45 2.90 -20.51 6.35
C PRO A 45 1.79 -21.41 5.76
N PHE A 46 1.89 -21.81 4.49
CA PHE A 46 0.94 -22.71 3.86
C PHE A 46 1.22 -24.19 4.14
N TYR A 47 2.34 -24.52 4.77
CA TYR A 47 2.67 -25.90 5.09
C TYR A 47 2.25 -26.29 6.51
N GLY A 48 1.42 -27.34 6.63
CA GLY A 48 1.03 -27.91 7.92
C GLY A 48 0.20 -26.94 8.78
N LEU A 49 0.66 -26.67 10.00
CA LEU A 49 0.00 -25.80 10.98
C LEU A 49 0.73 -24.45 11.17
N ARG A 50 1.68 -24.13 10.28
CA ARG A 50 2.59 -22.98 10.41
C ARG A 50 1.90 -21.63 10.33
N GLU A 51 0.67 -21.56 9.81
CA GLU A 51 -0.18 -20.36 9.87
C GLU A 51 -0.20 -19.76 11.29
N HIS A 52 -0.24 -20.59 12.33
CA HIS A 52 -0.29 -20.13 13.73
C HIS A 52 1.06 -19.62 14.25
N GLU A 53 2.17 -20.09 13.67
CA GLU A 53 3.52 -19.75 14.12
C GLU A 53 3.93 -18.34 13.66
N VAL A 54 3.27 -17.83 12.63
CA VAL A 54 3.58 -16.54 12.01
C VAL A 54 2.67 -15.39 12.46
N SER A 55 1.86 -15.58 13.49
CA SER A 55 0.93 -14.53 13.97
C SER A 55 1.65 -13.23 14.36
N TRP A 56 2.86 -13.38 14.89
CA TRP A 56 3.70 -12.26 15.30
C TRP A 56 3.99 -11.28 14.15
N VAL A 57 3.96 -11.75 12.90
CA VAL A 57 4.26 -10.93 11.72
C VAL A 57 3.22 -9.81 11.59
N TYR A 58 1.94 -10.15 11.56
CA TYR A 58 0.85 -9.17 11.43
C TYR A 58 0.48 -8.49 12.75
N GLU A 59 0.94 -9.01 13.89
CA GLU A 59 0.84 -8.35 15.21
C GLU A 59 1.94 -7.31 15.45
N SER A 60 2.95 -7.25 14.56
CA SER A 60 4.09 -6.34 14.67
C SER A 60 3.89 -5.03 13.87
N GLU A 61 4.78 -4.08 14.15
CA GLU A 61 4.99 -2.87 13.37
C GLU A 61 6.21 -3.09 12.48
N TRP A 62 6.19 -2.49 11.29
CA TRP A 62 7.22 -2.68 10.26
C TRP A 62 7.55 -1.36 9.59
N ASP A 63 8.84 -1.07 9.45
CA ASP A 63 9.31 0.10 8.73
C ASP A 63 9.92 -0.35 7.39
N TYR A 64 9.44 0.20 6.29
CA TYR A 64 10.11 0.13 4.99
C TYR A 64 10.98 1.38 4.86
N GLU A 65 12.27 1.21 4.63
CA GLU A 65 13.25 2.31 4.55
C GLU A 65 14.02 2.24 3.23
N MET A 66 14.24 3.39 2.59
CA MET A 66 15.15 3.49 1.43
C MET A 66 15.88 4.83 1.42
N GLU A 67 17.05 4.83 0.80
CA GLU A 67 17.75 6.06 0.41
C GLU A 67 17.82 6.19 -1.11
N PHE A 68 17.72 7.42 -1.62
CA PHE A 68 17.87 7.69 -3.04
C PHE A 68 18.46 9.08 -3.34
N ASP A 69 19.19 9.13 -4.44
CA ASP A 69 19.71 10.35 -5.04
C ASP A 69 18.84 10.78 -6.22
N LEU A 70 18.85 12.07 -6.52
CA LEU A 70 18.12 12.68 -7.61
C LEU A 70 19.09 13.41 -8.53
N GLU A 71 18.91 13.19 -9.83
CA GLU A 71 19.53 14.04 -10.84
C GLU A 71 19.10 15.50 -10.63
N PRO A 72 20.02 16.48 -10.67
CA PRO A 72 19.69 17.90 -10.52
C PRO A 72 18.55 18.34 -11.45
N SER A 73 18.55 17.84 -12.69
CA SER A 73 17.49 18.09 -13.68
C SER A 73 16.09 17.64 -13.25
N PHE A 74 15.98 16.63 -12.38
CA PHE A 74 14.67 16.21 -11.84
C PHE A 74 14.10 17.26 -10.86
N LEU A 75 14.97 17.91 -10.08
CA LEU A 75 14.59 18.95 -9.12
C LEU A 75 14.16 20.28 -9.77
N GLU A 76 14.51 20.47 -11.05
CA GLU A 76 14.13 21.66 -11.82
C GLU A 76 12.62 21.72 -12.12
N HIS A 77 11.93 20.57 -12.14
CA HIS A 77 10.49 20.53 -12.40
C HIS A 77 9.72 21.43 -11.44
N LYS A 78 8.74 22.20 -11.93
CA LYS A 78 7.95 23.11 -11.07
C LYS A 78 7.21 22.37 -9.95
N ASN A 79 6.72 21.16 -10.22
CA ASN A 79 6.00 20.31 -9.28
C ASN A 79 6.63 18.92 -9.23
N ILE A 80 6.68 18.33 -8.03
CA ILE A 80 7.13 16.95 -7.83
C ILE A 80 6.19 16.26 -6.84
N LEU A 81 5.58 15.15 -7.27
CA LEU A 81 4.73 14.30 -6.45
C LEU A 81 5.45 13.01 -6.09
N LEU A 82 5.36 12.58 -4.84
CA LEU A 82 5.61 11.20 -4.42
C LEU A 82 4.29 10.46 -4.42
N ARG A 83 4.20 9.38 -5.20
CA ARG A 83 3.01 8.58 -5.40
C ARG A 83 3.23 7.17 -4.88
N PHE A 84 2.31 6.72 -4.04
CA PHE A 84 2.15 5.31 -3.68
C PHE A 84 0.88 4.79 -4.36
N TYR A 85 0.99 3.76 -5.20
CA TYR A 85 -0.19 3.18 -5.86
C TYR A 85 -1.00 2.26 -4.95
N GLY A 86 -0.44 1.85 -3.81
CA GLY A 86 -1.10 0.99 -2.84
C GLY A 86 -0.22 0.73 -1.62
N LEU A 87 -0.76 1.02 -0.45
CA LEU A 87 -0.14 0.78 0.86
C LEU A 87 -1.07 -0.12 1.67
N ASP A 88 -0.58 -1.22 2.19
CA ASP A 88 -1.35 -2.17 2.99
C ASP A 88 -0.91 -2.12 4.46
N THR A 89 -1.62 -1.46 5.36
CA THR A 89 -2.72 -0.52 5.10
C THR A 89 -2.55 0.75 5.91
N ILE A 90 -2.25 0.61 7.20
CA ILE A 90 -2.17 1.75 8.12
C ILE A 90 -0.73 2.16 8.26
N SER A 91 -0.38 3.31 7.68
CA SER A 91 1.01 3.78 7.68
C SER A 91 1.19 5.26 7.89
N GLU A 92 2.38 5.63 8.35
CA GLU A 92 2.93 6.98 8.39
C GLU A 92 4.06 7.09 7.36
N ILE A 93 4.02 8.13 6.53
CA ILE A 93 5.01 8.36 5.47
C ILE A 93 5.92 9.52 5.88
N ILE A 94 7.23 9.30 5.85
CA ILE A 94 8.24 10.28 6.26
C ILE A 94 9.28 10.43 5.15
N LEU A 95 9.60 11.66 4.78
CA LEU A 95 10.64 11.98 3.80
C LEU A 95 11.58 13.02 4.41
N ASN A 96 12.88 12.71 4.49
CA ASN A 96 13.90 13.62 5.02
C ASN A 96 13.54 14.18 6.40
N ASP A 97 13.08 13.32 7.30
CA ASP A 97 12.60 13.63 8.67
C ASP A 97 11.25 14.37 8.74
N ASP A 98 10.65 14.76 7.60
CA ASP A 98 9.34 15.40 7.56
C ASP A 98 8.21 14.36 7.37
N ILE A 99 7.20 14.40 8.25
CA ILE A 99 5.98 13.62 8.06
C ILE A 99 5.20 14.18 6.86
N LEU A 100 4.99 13.35 5.84
CA LEU A 100 4.18 13.69 4.67
C LEU A 100 2.68 13.48 4.93
N GLY A 101 2.34 12.44 5.69
CA GLY A 101 0.96 12.14 6.06
C GLY A 101 0.76 10.70 6.52
N PHE A 102 -0.51 10.34 6.69
CA PHE A 102 -0.95 9.05 7.18
C PHE A 102 -1.89 8.39 6.16
N THR A 103 -1.88 7.06 6.13
CA THR A 103 -2.75 6.26 5.25
C THR A 103 -3.51 5.21 6.06
N ASP A 104 -4.70 4.82 5.58
CA ASP A 104 -5.59 3.87 6.26
C ASP A 104 -6.46 3.03 5.32
N ASN A 105 -6.15 3.05 4.01
CA ASN A 105 -6.94 2.39 2.97
C ASN A 105 -6.06 1.77 1.88
N MET A 106 -6.12 0.44 1.79
CA MET A 106 -5.36 -0.39 0.84
C MET A 106 -5.72 -0.11 -0.62
N PHE A 107 -6.95 0.33 -0.88
CA PHE A 107 -7.56 0.32 -2.20
C PHE A 107 -7.42 1.64 -2.97
N THR A 108 -6.64 2.59 -2.45
CA THR A 108 -6.45 3.90 -3.08
C THR A 108 -4.98 4.21 -3.32
N LYS A 109 -4.72 5.07 -4.30
CA LYS A 109 -3.43 5.75 -4.44
C LYS A 109 -3.32 6.90 -3.44
N TYR A 110 -2.09 7.24 -3.07
CA TYR A 110 -1.75 8.40 -2.24
C TYR A 110 -0.69 9.24 -2.95
N ASP A 111 -0.98 10.54 -3.09
CA ASP A 111 -0.07 11.51 -3.72
C ASP A 111 0.33 12.57 -2.70
N PHE A 112 1.63 12.82 -2.57
CA PHE A 112 2.19 13.85 -1.70
C PHE A 112 3.02 14.84 -2.51
N SER A 113 2.80 16.15 -2.33
CA SER A 113 3.67 17.17 -2.92
C SER A 113 4.95 17.30 -2.11
N VAL A 114 6.09 17.00 -2.74
CA VAL A 114 7.38 16.81 -2.06
C VAL A 114 8.50 17.71 -2.55
N LYS A 115 8.29 18.54 -3.58
CA LYS A 115 9.36 19.38 -4.18
C LYS A 115 10.19 20.14 -3.14
N SER A 116 9.56 20.82 -2.19
CA SER A 116 10.25 21.63 -1.18
C SER A 116 10.99 20.83 -0.11
N LYS A 117 10.78 19.51 -0.06
CA LYS A 117 11.35 18.59 0.94
C LYS A 117 12.49 17.75 0.37
N LEU A 118 12.61 17.69 -0.96
CA LEU A 118 13.62 16.90 -1.64
C LEU A 118 14.99 17.59 -1.63
N ARG A 119 16.02 16.75 -1.61
CA ARG A 119 17.44 17.12 -1.70
C ARG A 119 18.02 16.50 -2.97
N CYS A 120 19.18 16.98 -3.43
CA CYS A 120 19.85 16.36 -4.58
C CYS A 120 20.35 14.96 -4.24
N ASN A 121 20.91 14.77 -3.04
CA ASN A 121 21.48 13.50 -2.61
C ASN A 121 20.98 13.13 -1.22
N ARG A 122 21.05 11.84 -0.89
CA ARG A 122 20.72 11.25 0.41
C ARG A 122 19.31 11.63 0.86
N ASN A 123 18.34 11.47 -0.03
CA ASN A 123 16.95 11.52 0.40
C ASN A 123 16.65 10.22 1.15
N SER A 124 16.06 10.32 2.33
CA SER A 124 15.58 9.16 3.09
C SER A 124 14.06 9.13 3.04
N LEU A 125 13.50 8.00 2.62
CA LEU A 125 12.07 7.74 2.62
C LEU A 125 11.76 6.55 3.54
N ILE A 126 10.85 6.77 4.49
CA ILE A 126 10.43 5.78 5.47
C ILE A 126 8.92 5.65 5.43
N VAL A 127 8.43 4.42 5.36
CA VAL A 127 7.02 4.06 5.47
C VAL A 127 6.85 3.17 6.69
N LYS A 128 6.27 3.73 7.76
CA LYS A 128 6.05 3.01 9.02
C LYS A 128 4.66 2.41 9.03
N PHE A 129 4.54 1.09 9.00
CA PHE A 129 3.28 0.37 9.08
C PHE A 129 2.95 -0.04 10.52
N LYS A 130 1.68 0.15 10.87
CA LYS A 130 1.10 -0.36 12.12
C LYS A 130 0.47 -1.73 11.89
N SER A 131 0.41 -2.52 12.95
CA SER A 131 -0.29 -3.81 12.92
C SER A 131 -1.78 -3.62 12.54
N PRO A 132 -2.27 -4.30 11.49
CA PRO A 132 -3.68 -4.23 11.09
C PRO A 132 -4.60 -4.87 12.14
N VAL A 133 -4.16 -5.92 12.83
CA VAL A 133 -5.00 -6.59 13.84
C VAL A 133 -5.15 -5.76 15.12
N LEU A 134 -4.08 -5.06 15.55
CA LEU A 134 -4.16 -4.13 16.67
C LEU A 134 -5.04 -2.93 16.32
N ARG A 135 -4.86 -2.35 15.12
CA ARG A 135 -5.69 -1.24 14.65
C ARG A 135 -7.17 -1.62 14.54
N ALA A 136 -7.47 -2.82 14.05
CA ALA A 136 -8.84 -3.34 13.96
C ALA A 136 -9.49 -3.44 15.35
N ARG A 137 -8.74 -3.88 16.37
CA ARG A 137 -9.20 -3.95 17.76
C ARG A 137 -9.50 -2.56 18.32
N GLU A 138 -8.60 -1.60 18.13
CA GLU A 138 -8.79 -0.21 18.57
C GLU A 138 -10.04 0.43 17.94
N GLU A 139 -10.24 0.25 16.62
CA GLU A 139 -11.41 0.80 15.94
C GLU A 139 -12.72 0.16 16.41
N LYS A 140 -12.70 -1.15 16.69
CA LYS A 140 -13.85 -1.84 17.28
C LYS A 140 -14.21 -1.24 18.64
N GLU A 141 -13.22 -1.10 19.53
CA GLU A 141 -13.40 -0.54 20.87
C GLU A 141 -13.91 0.90 20.81
N LYS A 142 -13.34 1.72 19.93
CA LYS A 142 -13.73 3.12 19.73
C LYS A 142 -15.16 3.29 19.23
N ARG A 143 -15.61 2.43 18.31
CA ARG A 143 -16.94 2.55 17.69
C ARG A 143 -18.06 1.95 18.51
N GLY A 144 -17.75 1.02 19.43
CA GLY A 144 -18.74 0.36 20.30
C GLY A 144 -19.79 -0.51 19.58
N SER A 145 -19.74 -0.59 18.25
CA SER A 145 -20.56 -1.51 17.45
C SER A 145 -19.84 -2.84 17.30
N ASN A 146 -20.58 -3.96 17.27
CA ASN A 146 -20.02 -5.28 17.05
C ASN A 146 -20.36 -5.77 15.63
N LEU A 147 -19.61 -5.28 14.64
CA LEU A 147 -19.70 -5.78 13.28
C LEU A 147 -19.28 -7.25 13.23
N ASN A 148 -20.09 -8.07 12.56
CA ASN A 148 -19.81 -9.49 12.38
C ASN A 148 -18.65 -9.69 11.39
N THR A 149 -17.69 -10.54 11.74
CA THR A 149 -16.53 -10.89 10.90
C THR A 149 -16.56 -12.36 10.46
N GLY A 150 -17.55 -13.15 10.91
CA GLY A 150 -17.59 -14.61 10.68
C GLY A 150 -16.66 -15.37 11.64
N TYR A 151 -16.83 -16.71 11.71
CA TYR A 151 -16.09 -17.55 12.65
C TYR A 151 -14.67 -17.92 12.16
N ALA A 152 -14.47 -17.91 10.84
CA ALA A 152 -13.21 -18.32 10.21
C ALA A 152 -12.16 -17.20 10.14
N ALA A 153 -12.52 -15.97 10.52
CA ALA A 153 -11.66 -14.79 10.39
C ALA A 153 -11.27 -14.18 11.73
N ILE A 154 -10.12 -13.50 11.77
CA ILE A 154 -9.72 -12.64 12.88
C ILE A 154 -10.73 -11.47 12.95
N PRO A 155 -11.33 -11.18 14.13
CA PRO A 155 -12.32 -10.11 14.25
C PRO A 155 -11.76 -8.72 13.93
N GLY A 156 -12.58 -7.89 13.27
CA GLY A 156 -12.35 -6.44 13.18
C GLY A 156 -11.93 -5.91 11.80
N VAL A 157 -11.68 -6.77 10.82
CA VAL A 157 -11.43 -6.32 9.43
C VAL A 157 -12.55 -5.45 8.81
N PRO A 158 -13.85 -5.56 9.21
CA PRO A 158 -14.89 -4.65 8.72
C PRO A 158 -14.69 -3.17 9.11
N TYR A 159 -13.85 -2.88 10.12
CA TYR A 159 -13.51 -1.50 10.49
C TYR A 159 -12.40 -0.91 9.63
N LEU A 160 -11.69 -1.73 8.86
CA LEU A 160 -10.54 -1.34 8.06
C LEU A 160 -10.87 -1.37 6.57
N ARG A 161 -10.23 -0.48 5.81
CA ARG A 161 -10.27 -0.50 4.35
C ARG A 161 -9.12 -1.35 3.80
N LYS A 162 -9.16 -2.65 4.12
CA LYS A 162 -8.18 -3.68 3.75
C LYS A 162 -8.87 -4.89 3.12
N ALA A 163 -8.13 -5.68 2.35
CA ALA A 163 -8.63 -6.93 1.78
C ALA A 163 -9.19 -7.84 2.89
N GLN A 164 -10.50 -8.09 2.88
CA GLN A 164 -11.18 -8.74 4.01
C GLN A 164 -10.71 -10.20 4.19
N TYR A 165 -10.43 -10.89 3.09
CA TYR A 165 -9.97 -12.29 3.11
C TYR A 165 -8.63 -12.48 3.82
N SER A 166 -7.79 -11.44 3.91
CA SER A 166 -6.48 -11.56 4.56
C SER A 166 -6.61 -11.86 6.05
N PHE A 167 -7.74 -11.52 6.67
CA PHE A 167 -8.03 -11.88 8.06
C PHE A 167 -8.50 -13.32 8.23
N GLY A 168 -8.54 -14.12 7.16
CA GLY A 168 -9.06 -15.48 7.11
C GLY A 168 -10.44 -15.53 6.47
N TRP A 169 -10.76 -16.68 5.90
CA TRP A 169 -12.07 -16.99 5.34
C TRP A 169 -12.34 -18.50 5.45
N ASP A 170 -13.54 -18.98 5.11
CA ASP A 170 -13.85 -20.41 5.14
C ASP A 170 -13.02 -21.28 4.16
N TRP A 171 -12.20 -20.64 3.32
CA TRP A 171 -11.28 -21.26 2.37
C TRP A 171 -9.84 -20.70 2.42
N GLY A 172 -9.53 -19.74 3.30
CA GLY A 172 -8.25 -19.01 3.28
C GLY A 172 -7.64 -18.82 4.67
N PRO A 173 -6.30 -18.83 4.78
CA PRO A 173 -5.60 -18.68 6.05
C PRO A 173 -5.68 -17.26 6.60
N LYS A 174 -5.43 -17.11 7.89
CA LYS A 174 -5.38 -15.84 8.61
C LYS A 174 -4.00 -15.22 8.51
N LEU A 175 -3.72 -14.59 7.38
CA LEU A 175 -2.47 -13.86 7.12
C LEU A 175 -2.77 -12.38 6.78
N PRO A 176 -3.13 -11.53 7.76
CA PRO A 176 -3.32 -10.09 7.55
C PRO A 176 -2.01 -9.40 7.16
N ASP A 177 -1.70 -9.44 5.87
CA ASP A 177 -0.41 -8.95 5.38
C ASP A 177 -0.23 -7.44 5.56
N ILE A 178 1.00 -6.97 5.39
CA ILE A 178 1.43 -5.59 5.50
C ILE A 178 2.43 -5.33 4.37
N GLY A 179 2.41 -4.15 3.77
CA GLY A 179 3.49 -3.78 2.85
C GLY A 179 3.14 -2.73 1.81
N ILE A 180 4.14 -2.40 1.00
CA ILE A 180 4.00 -1.54 -0.16
C ILE A 180 3.59 -2.42 -1.34
N TRP A 181 2.31 -2.79 -1.39
CA TRP A 181 1.80 -3.84 -2.29
C TRP A 181 1.66 -3.40 -3.77
N LYS A 182 1.98 -2.14 -4.09
CA LYS A 182 1.98 -1.58 -5.45
C LYS A 182 3.14 -0.58 -5.62
N PRO A 183 3.50 -0.19 -6.86
CA PRO A 183 4.68 0.63 -7.11
C PRO A 183 4.71 1.97 -6.37
N VAL A 184 5.92 2.52 -6.25
CA VAL A 184 6.19 3.86 -5.72
C VAL A 184 6.90 4.67 -6.81
N GLU A 185 6.48 5.91 -7.01
CA GLU A 185 7.03 6.79 -8.06
C GLU A 185 7.21 8.22 -7.56
N LEU A 186 8.29 8.87 -8.02
CA LEU A 186 8.36 10.33 -8.10
C LEU A 186 7.91 10.80 -9.48
N ILE A 187 7.03 11.79 -9.52
CA ILE A 187 6.48 12.34 -10.76
C ILE A 187 6.77 13.85 -10.80
N GLY A 188 7.72 14.24 -11.66
CA GLY A 188 8.07 15.63 -11.95
C GLY A 188 7.27 16.16 -13.13
N TYR A 189 6.71 17.37 -13.02
CA TYR A 189 6.02 18.06 -14.13
C TYR A 189 6.00 19.58 -13.93
N ASP A 190 5.91 20.32 -15.04
CA ASP A 190 5.97 21.78 -15.01
C ASP A 190 4.58 22.43 -14.96
N ASP A 191 3.78 22.26 -16.01
CA ASP A 191 2.55 23.03 -16.17
C ASP A 191 1.29 22.22 -15.86
N LEU A 192 0.98 21.23 -16.70
CA LEU A 192 -0.25 20.47 -16.64
C LEU A 192 0.05 18.97 -16.67
N LYS A 193 -0.60 18.23 -15.76
CA LYS A 193 -0.66 16.78 -15.75
C LYS A 193 -2.12 16.36 -15.85
N ILE A 194 -2.46 15.56 -16.86
CA ILE A 194 -3.77 14.92 -16.95
C ILE A 194 -3.77 13.76 -15.94
N ASP A 195 -4.64 13.81 -14.93
CA ASP A 195 -4.69 12.73 -13.92
C ASP A 195 -5.59 11.57 -14.33
N SER A 196 -6.66 11.84 -15.08
CA SER A 196 -7.61 10.82 -15.54
C SER A 196 -8.28 11.24 -16.84
N VAL A 197 -8.60 10.26 -17.68
CA VAL A 197 -9.44 10.41 -18.86
C VAL A 197 -10.56 9.39 -18.73
N TYR A 198 -11.81 9.87 -18.73
CA TYR A 198 -13.00 9.03 -18.69
C TYR A 198 -13.81 9.22 -19.98
N ILE A 199 -14.01 8.14 -20.73
CA ILE A 199 -14.81 8.16 -21.95
C ILE A 199 -16.22 7.70 -21.61
N ASN A 200 -17.17 8.62 -21.73
CA ASN A 200 -18.59 8.32 -21.54
C ASN A 200 -19.27 8.04 -22.87
N GLN A 201 -19.54 6.77 -23.17
CA GLN A 201 -20.23 6.38 -24.39
C GLN A 201 -21.74 6.57 -24.25
N LYS A 202 -22.32 7.42 -25.12
CA LYS A 202 -23.77 7.57 -25.27
C LYS A 202 -24.25 6.81 -26.50
N LEU A 203 -25.14 5.85 -26.30
CA LEU A 203 -25.75 5.08 -27.38
C LEU A 203 -27.04 5.75 -27.83
N HIS A 204 -27.08 6.15 -29.10
CA HIS A 204 -28.28 6.64 -29.76
C HIS A 204 -28.83 5.53 -30.65
N TYR A 205 -29.93 4.90 -30.22
CA TYR A 205 -30.59 3.88 -31.01
C TYR A 205 -31.61 4.54 -31.95
N ASN A 206 -31.46 4.30 -33.26
CA ASN A 206 -32.45 4.72 -34.26
C ASN A 206 -33.70 3.82 -34.26
N LYS A 207 -33.76 2.79 -33.42
CA LYS A 207 -34.89 1.87 -33.28
C LYS A 207 -35.39 1.89 -31.84
N ASN A 208 -36.70 1.86 -31.66
CA ASN A 208 -37.33 1.77 -30.34
C ASN A 208 -36.89 0.43 -29.67
N PRO A 209 -36.22 0.46 -28.51
CA PRO A 209 -35.78 -0.75 -27.81
C PRO A 209 -36.91 -1.74 -27.51
N GLU A 210 -38.13 -1.24 -27.31
CA GLU A 210 -39.34 -2.07 -27.09
C GLU A 210 -39.79 -2.84 -28.34
N LYS A 211 -39.23 -2.53 -29.52
CA LYS A 211 -39.52 -3.20 -30.80
C LYS A 211 -38.40 -4.12 -31.26
N LEU A 212 -37.36 -4.32 -30.45
CA LEU A 212 -36.35 -5.34 -30.74
C LEU A 212 -36.93 -6.71 -30.38
N PRO A 213 -36.90 -7.70 -31.29
CA PRO A 213 -37.33 -9.05 -30.95
C PRO A 213 -36.48 -9.56 -29.79
N ASP A 214 -37.13 -10.23 -28.83
CA ASP A 214 -36.45 -10.89 -27.71
C ASP A 214 -35.40 -11.85 -28.28
N LEU A 215 -34.13 -11.63 -27.96
CA LEU A 215 -32.99 -12.42 -28.44
C LEU A 215 -32.73 -13.65 -27.55
N ARG A 216 -33.75 -14.13 -26.85
CA ARG A 216 -33.71 -15.38 -26.09
C ARG A 216 -33.90 -16.59 -26.99
#